data_AF-A0A930GTY7-F1
#
_entry.id   AF-A0A930GTY7-F1
#
_cell.length_a   1.000
_cell.length_b   1.000
_cell.length_c   1.000
_cell.angle_alpha   90.00
_cell.angle_beta   90.00
_cell.angle_gamma   90.00
#
_symmetry.space_group_name_H-M   'P 1'
#
loop_
_entity.id
_entity.type
_entity.pdbx_description
1 polymer ?
#
loop_
_entity_poly.entity_id
_entity_poly.type
_entity_poly.pdbx_seq_one_letter_code
_entity_poly.pdbx_strand_id
1 'polypeptide(L)'
;PALLPESYCPDIHERLVLYKRLAVCETVQQINAIHEELVDRFGLPEQPVKTLIESHHLRLVAKELGIDAIDATSEAVTVTFGKHHQIDPTEIILLIQTDKKYRLAGADKLRFTAQMEDVEARIKTVKSVLKILKERVVAK
;
A
#
# COMPACT_ATOMS: atom_id res chain seq x y z
N PRO A 1 11.39 -6.09 3.88
CA PRO A 1 11.51 -6.53 2.46
C PRO A 1 10.17 -7.13 2.03
N ALA A 2 9.78 -6.98 0.77
CA ALA A 2 8.53 -7.52 0.22
C ALA A 2 8.87 -8.43 -0.96
N LEU A 3 8.99 -9.73 -0.71
CA LEU A 3 9.42 -10.72 -1.72
C LEU A 3 9.05 -12.13 -1.28
N LEU A 4 9.05 -13.07 -2.24
CA LEU A 4 9.07 -14.51 -2.04
C LEU A 4 10.53 -14.99 -1.92
N PRO A 5 11.01 -15.33 -0.70
CA PRO A 5 12.37 -15.84 -0.52
C PRO A 5 12.56 -17.20 -1.19
N GLU A 6 13.78 -17.51 -1.59
CA GLU A 6 14.15 -18.85 -2.07
C GLU A 6 13.96 -19.91 -0.98
N SER A 7 14.14 -19.54 0.30
CA SER A 7 13.86 -20.44 1.44
C SER A 7 12.40 -20.87 1.55
N TYR A 8 11.47 -20.04 1.05
CA TYR A 8 10.03 -20.28 1.15
C TYR A 8 9.46 -20.89 -0.14
N CYS A 9 9.87 -20.35 -1.30
CA CYS A 9 9.51 -20.88 -2.61
C CYS A 9 10.82 -21.08 -3.43
N PRO A 10 11.43 -22.28 -3.35
CA PRO A 10 12.74 -22.52 -3.95
C PRO A 10 12.75 -22.36 -5.47
N ASP A 11 11.69 -22.83 -6.14
CA ASP A 11 11.59 -22.76 -7.59
C ASP A 11 11.41 -21.31 -8.08
N ILE A 12 12.31 -20.87 -8.96
CA ILE A 12 12.29 -19.51 -9.51
C ILE A 12 11.14 -19.28 -10.49
N HIS A 13 10.78 -20.29 -11.28
CA HIS A 13 9.68 -20.20 -12.22
C HIS A 13 8.35 -20.04 -11.48
N GLU A 14 8.13 -20.81 -10.41
CA GLU A 14 6.96 -20.67 -9.54
C GLU A 14 6.86 -19.27 -8.92
N ARG A 15 7.97 -18.72 -8.39
CA ARG A 15 8.00 -17.35 -7.87
C ARG A 15 7.59 -16.33 -8.92
N LEU A 16 8.14 -16.42 -10.13
CA LEU A 16 7.81 -15.51 -11.23
C LEU A 16 6.33 -15.58 -11.62
N VAL A 17 5.76 -16.80 -11.65
CA VAL A 17 4.33 -17.00 -11.90
C VAL A 17 3.49 -16.36 -10.79
N LEU A 18 3.84 -16.58 -9.53
CA LEU A 18 3.15 -16.00 -8.37
C LEU A 18 3.21 -14.46 -8.38
N TYR A 19 4.38 -13.87 -8.67
CA TYR A 19 4.50 -12.41 -8.82
C TYR A 19 3.60 -11.87 -9.93
N LYS A 20 3.59 -12.52 -11.10
CA LYS A 20 2.74 -12.10 -12.22
C LYS A 20 1.26 -12.15 -11.83
N ARG A 21 0.83 -13.22 -11.14
CA ARG A 21 -0.55 -13.37 -10.66
C ARG A 21 -0.93 -12.30 -9.64
N LEU A 22 -0.07 -12.02 -8.66
CA LEU A 22 -0.31 -10.96 -7.67
C LEU A 22 -0.38 -9.57 -8.31
N ALA A 23 0.46 -9.30 -9.32
CA ALA A 23 0.50 -8.01 -10.01
C ALA A 23 -0.80 -7.70 -10.77
N VAL A 24 -1.45 -8.73 -11.35
CA VAL A 24 -2.70 -8.57 -12.11
C VAL A 24 -3.96 -8.68 -11.24
N CYS A 25 -3.84 -8.94 -9.93
CA CYS A 25 -4.99 -8.96 -9.05
C CYS A 25 -5.66 -7.58 -9.00
N GLU A 26 -7.00 -7.57 -9.05
CA GLU A 26 -7.85 -6.39 -9.00
C GLU A 26 -8.76 -6.36 -7.78
N THR A 27 -8.86 -7.47 -7.04
CA THR A 27 -9.73 -7.60 -5.86
C THR A 27 -9.00 -8.21 -4.68
N VAL A 28 -9.48 -7.90 -3.47
CA VAL A 28 -8.95 -8.45 -2.21
C VAL A 28 -9.06 -9.98 -2.19
N GLN A 29 -10.16 -10.51 -2.74
CA GLN A 29 -10.44 -11.95 -2.81
C GLN A 29 -9.40 -12.69 -3.67
N GLN A 30 -8.96 -12.10 -4.79
CA GLN A 30 -7.91 -12.70 -5.63
C GLN A 30 -6.56 -12.76 -4.91
N ILE A 31 -6.21 -11.72 -4.14
CA ILE A 31 -4.99 -11.72 -3.33
C ILE A 31 -5.08 -12.78 -2.23
N ASN A 32 -6.22 -12.87 -1.55
CA ASN A 32 -6.45 -13.86 -0.50
C ASN A 32 -6.36 -15.30 -1.04
N ALA A 33 -6.91 -15.57 -2.22
CA ALA A 33 -6.80 -16.88 -2.85
C ALA A 33 -5.35 -17.27 -3.15
N ILE A 34 -4.52 -16.32 -3.60
CA ILE A 34 -3.08 -16.57 -3.79
C ILE A 34 -2.39 -16.78 -2.43
N HIS A 35 -2.78 -16.02 -1.40
CA HIS A 35 -2.21 -16.18 -0.07
C HIS A 35 -2.55 -17.55 0.55
N GLU A 36 -3.79 -18.02 0.40
CA GLU A 36 -4.21 -19.37 0.81
C GLU A 36 -3.44 -20.45 0.04
N GLU A 37 -3.26 -20.29 -1.27
CA GLU A 37 -2.41 -21.19 -2.08
C GLU A 37 -0.96 -21.21 -1.59
N LEU A 38 -0.38 -20.06 -1.23
CA LEU A 38 0.98 -20.00 -0.67
C LEU A 38 1.07 -20.80 0.63
N VAL A 39 0.07 -20.65 1.51
CA VAL A 39 0.02 -21.36 2.80
C VAL A 39 -0.12 -22.86 2.60
N ASP A 40 -1.01 -23.29 1.68
CA ASP A 40 -1.25 -24.71 1.39
C ASP A 40 -0.01 -25.40 0.81
N ARG A 41 0.69 -24.72 -0.11
CA ARG A 41 1.83 -25.29 -0.84
C ARG A 41 3.16 -25.18 -0.10
N PHE A 42 3.39 -24.08 0.61
CA PHE A 42 4.70 -23.75 1.18
C PHE A 42 4.67 -23.59 2.70
N GLY A 43 3.52 -23.74 3.34
CA GLY A 43 3.36 -23.59 4.77
C GLY A 43 3.29 -22.12 5.21
N LEU A 44 3.51 -21.89 6.51
CA LEU A 44 3.30 -20.56 7.10
C LEU A 44 4.22 -19.50 6.50
N PRO A 45 3.69 -18.35 6.04
CA PRO A 45 4.48 -17.32 5.40
C PRO A 45 5.42 -16.63 6.37
N GLU A 46 6.67 -16.48 5.93
CA GLU A 46 7.66 -15.64 6.60
C GLU A 46 7.32 -14.14 6.46
N GLN A 47 7.98 -13.30 7.25
CA GLN A 47 7.73 -11.85 7.24
C GLN A 47 7.87 -11.18 5.86
N PRO A 48 8.84 -11.54 4.99
CA PRO A 48 8.94 -10.96 3.65
C PRO A 48 7.73 -11.27 2.76
N VAL A 49 7.15 -12.46 2.91
CA VAL A 49 5.96 -12.92 2.17
C VAL A 49 4.72 -12.18 2.66
N LYS A 50 4.55 -12.08 3.98
CA LYS A 50 3.46 -11.27 4.59
C LYS A 50 3.52 -9.82 4.10
N THR A 51 4.72 -9.24 4.05
CA THR A 51 4.92 -7.88 3.56
C THR A 51 4.56 -7.76 2.07
N LEU A 52 4.89 -8.76 1.25
CA LEU A 52 4.50 -8.80 -0.16
C LEU A 52 2.98 -8.78 -0.30
N ILE A 53 2.26 -9.66 0.40
CA ILE A 53 0.79 -9.73 0.34
C ILE A 53 0.17 -8.39 0.76
N GLU A 54 0.64 -7.81 1.87
CA GLU A 54 0.19 -6.50 2.34
C GLU A 54 0.42 -5.38 1.33
N SER A 55 1.55 -5.39 0.62
CA SER A 55 1.82 -4.39 -0.43
C SER A 55 0.81 -4.47 -1.58
N HIS A 56 0.35 -5.67 -1.96
CA HIS A 56 -0.68 -5.82 -2.98
C HIS A 56 -2.06 -5.37 -2.48
N HIS A 57 -2.39 -5.56 -1.21
CA HIS A 57 -3.61 -4.98 -0.62
C HIS A 57 -3.58 -3.45 -0.63
N LEU A 58 -2.45 -2.85 -0.20
CA LEU A 58 -2.26 -1.41 -0.22
C LEU A 58 -2.38 -0.84 -1.64
N ARG A 59 -1.83 -1.53 -2.64
CA ARG A 59 -1.95 -1.17 -4.06
C ARG A 59 -3.40 -1.11 -4.52
N LEU A 60 -4.26 -2.04 -4.11
CA LEU A 60 -5.68 -2.01 -4.50
C LEU A 60 -6.39 -0.78 -3.92
N VAL A 61 -6.18 -0.50 -2.63
CA VAL A 61 -6.77 0.68 -1.98
C VAL A 61 -6.25 1.97 -2.62
N ALA A 62 -4.95 2.04 -2.93
CA ALA A 62 -4.36 3.18 -3.62
C ALA A 62 -4.97 3.39 -5.02
N LYS A 63 -5.14 2.31 -5.79
CA LYS A 63 -5.76 2.32 -7.13
C LYS A 63 -7.21 2.84 -7.07
N GLU A 64 -8.00 2.41 -6.08
CA GLU A 64 -9.38 2.90 -5.88
C GLU A 64 -9.45 4.42 -5.68
N LEU A 65 -8.46 5.00 -5.00
CA LEU A 65 -8.38 6.44 -4.71
C LEU A 65 -7.75 7.26 -5.84
N GLY A 66 -7.22 6.60 -6.88
CA GLY A 66 -6.47 7.25 -7.96
C GLY A 66 -5.10 7.78 -7.50
N ILE A 67 -4.43 7.04 -6.61
CA ILE A 67 -3.07 7.30 -6.16
C ILE A 67 -2.10 6.55 -7.07
N ASP A 68 -1.12 7.26 -7.64
CA ASP A 68 -0.13 6.70 -8.56
C ASP A 68 1.06 6.08 -7.82
N ALA A 69 1.47 6.65 -6.68
CA ALA A 69 2.60 6.14 -5.89
C ALA A 69 2.46 6.44 -4.40
N ILE A 70 3.05 5.55 -3.58
CA ILE A 70 3.20 5.73 -2.13
C ILE A 70 4.63 5.39 -1.75
N ASP A 71 5.36 6.37 -1.23
CA ASP A 71 6.70 6.23 -0.70
C ASP A 71 6.69 6.32 0.82
N ALA A 72 6.95 5.21 1.51
CA ALA A 72 7.01 5.16 2.97
C ALA A 72 8.45 4.93 3.44
N THR A 73 9.06 5.97 4.03
CA THR A 73 10.38 5.90 4.67
C THR A 73 10.23 5.63 6.17
N SER A 74 11.32 5.65 6.93
CA SER A 74 11.28 5.62 8.39
C SER A 74 10.70 6.89 9.02
N GLU A 75 10.59 7.99 8.27
CA GLU A 75 10.23 9.30 8.82
C GLU A 75 8.96 9.90 8.22
N ALA A 76 8.49 9.38 7.08
CA ALA A 76 7.32 9.91 6.43
C ALA A 76 6.69 8.95 5.42
N VAL A 77 5.42 9.20 5.12
CA VAL A 77 4.70 8.66 3.97
C VAL A 77 4.46 9.80 2.98
N THR A 78 4.81 9.60 1.72
CA THR A 78 4.51 10.54 0.62
C THR A 78 3.56 9.85 -0.35
N VAL A 79 2.40 10.44 -0.57
CA VAL A 79 1.39 9.98 -1.52
C VAL A 79 1.47 10.87 -2.74
N THR A 80 1.60 10.28 -3.93
CA THR A 80 1.54 10.98 -5.21
C THR A 80 0.20 10.68 -5.86
N PHE A 81 -0.63 11.71 -6.03
CA PHE A 81 -1.96 11.59 -6.62
C PHE A 81 -1.87 11.53 -8.15
N GLY A 82 -2.66 10.66 -8.77
CA GLY A 82 -2.81 10.62 -10.21
C GLY A 82 -3.78 11.70 -10.72
N LYS A 83 -3.74 11.96 -12.02
CA LYS A 83 -4.56 13.02 -12.67
C LYS A 83 -6.07 12.89 -12.44
N HIS A 84 -6.55 11.68 -12.17
CA HIS A 84 -7.96 11.36 -11.97
C HIS A 84 -8.26 10.89 -10.53
N HIS A 85 -7.48 11.35 -9.55
CA HIS A 85 -7.76 11.07 -8.14
C HIS A 85 -9.14 11.60 -7.74
N GLN A 86 -9.79 10.92 -6.80
CA GLN A 86 -11.16 11.27 -6.37
C GLN A 86 -11.18 12.12 -5.09
N ILE A 87 -10.02 12.51 -4.59
CA ILE A 87 -9.86 13.25 -3.32
C ILE A 87 -10.22 14.72 -3.50
N ASP A 88 -11.03 15.27 -2.59
CA ASP A 88 -11.43 16.68 -2.60
C ASP A 88 -10.26 17.59 -2.18
N PRO A 89 -9.84 18.55 -3.03
CA PRO A 89 -8.78 19.51 -2.68
C PRO A 89 -9.07 20.33 -1.40
N THR A 90 -10.33 20.66 -1.14
CA THR A 90 -10.76 21.43 0.04
C THR A 90 -10.51 20.63 1.32
N GLU A 91 -10.82 19.33 1.29
CA GLU A 91 -10.58 18.43 2.41
C GLU A 91 -9.08 18.22 2.68
N ILE A 92 -8.24 18.25 1.65
CA ILE A 92 -6.77 18.22 1.81
C ILE A 92 -6.26 19.50 2.49
N ILE A 93 -6.78 20.67 2.09
CA ILE A 93 -6.42 21.94 2.72
C ILE A 93 -6.80 21.91 4.20
N LEU A 94 -8.02 21.46 4.52
CA LEU A 94 -8.48 21.34 5.90
C LEU A 94 -7.63 20.36 6.71
N LEU A 95 -7.25 19.22 6.13
CA LEU A 95 -6.38 18.23 6.76
C LEU A 95 -5.02 18.82 7.14
N ILE A 96 -4.40 19.57 6.23
CA ILE A 96 -3.10 20.22 6.46
C ILE A 96 -3.20 21.31 7.54
N GLN A 97 -4.31 22.06 7.57
CA GLN A 97 -4.54 23.08 8.61
C GLN A 97 -4.78 22.46 9.99
N THR A 98 -5.43 21.30 10.04
CA THR A 98 -5.81 20.63 11.29
C THR A 98 -4.68 19.81 11.89
N ASP A 99 -3.88 19.13 11.06
CA ASP A 99 -2.76 18.31 11.51
C ASP A 99 -1.46 18.72 10.83
N LYS A 100 -0.57 19.33 11.61
CA LYS A 100 0.75 19.83 11.18
C LYS A 100 1.68 18.73 10.67
N LYS A 101 1.37 17.45 10.87
CA LYS A 101 2.12 16.33 10.29
C LYS A 101 1.92 16.21 8.79
N TYR A 102 0.79 16.72 8.27
CA TYR A 102 0.50 16.75 6.84
C TYR A 102 1.00 18.04 6.21
N ARG A 103 1.59 17.93 5.01
CA ARG A 103 1.99 19.06 4.19
C ARG A 103 1.99 18.69 2.72
N LEU A 104 1.82 19.68 1.84
CA LEU A 104 2.10 19.50 0.42
C LEU A 104 3.61 19.35 0.19
N ALA A 105 3.98 18.46 -0.72
CA ALA A 105 5.36 18.19 -1.12
C ALA A 105 5.52 18.27 -2.65
N GLY A 106 4.85 19.25 -3.26
CA GLY A 106 4.65 19.37 -4.71
C GLY A 106 3.20 19.71 -5.01
N ALA A 107 2.85 19.80 -6.30
CA ALA A 107 1.49 20.08 -6.74
C ALA A 107 0.54 18.89 -6.54
N ASP A 108 1.07 17.67 -6.68
CA ASP A 108 0.35 16.40 -6.71
C ASP A 108 0.76 15.47 -5.54
N LYS A 109 1.50 15.98 -4.56
CA LYS A 109 2.06 15.18 -3.47
C LYS A 109 1.62 15.64 -2.10
N LEU A 110 1.12 14.71 -1.30
CA LEU A 110 0.84 14.90 0.12
C LEU A 110 1.86 14.10 0.94
N ARG A 111 2.52 14.77 1.88
CA ARG A 111 3.46 14.13 2.82
C ARG A 111 2.91 14.14 4.22
N PHE A 112 2.93 12.98 4.88
CA PHE A 112 2.63 12.79 6.29
C PHE A 112 3.91 12.40 7.04
N THR A 113 4.27 13.15 8.08
CA THR A 113 5.50 12.91 8.86
C THR A 113 5.20 12.05 10.08
N ALA A 114 5.90 10.92 10.23
CA ALA A 114 5.78 10.00 11.36
C ALA A 114 7.02 9.11 11.46
N GLN A 115 7.45 8.82 12.69
CA GLN A 115 8.52 7.86 12.94
C GLN A 115 7.96 6.43 12.84
N MET A 116 8.56 5.63 11.96
CA MET A 116 8.12 4.27 11.62
C MET A 116 9.37 3.38 11.45
N GLU A 117 9.86 2.83 12.56
CA GLU A 117 11.14 2.10 12.58
C GLU A 117 11.07 0.76 11.82
N ASP A 118 9.96 0.05 11.96
CA ASP A 118 9.77 -1.27 11.36
C ASP A 118 8.76 -1.28 10.20
N VAL A 119 8.70 -2.43 9.51
CA VAL A 119 7.80 -2.64 8.37
C VAL A 119 6.33 -2.62 8.79
N GLU A 120 6.00 -3.15 9.96
CA GLU A 120 4.63 -3.24 10.46
C GLU A 120 4.07 -1.85 10.78
N ALA A 121 4.86 -1.03 11.46
CA ALA A 121 4.58 0.37 11.73
C ALA A 121 4.38 1.17 10.43
N ARG A 122 5.22 0.93 9.40
CA ARG A 122 5.04 1.56 8.08
C ARG A 122 3.74 1.13 7.42
N ILE A 123 3.44 -0.17 7.36
CA ILE A 123 2.19 -0.68 6.77
C ILE A 123 0.98 -0.08 7.50
N LYS A 124 0.98 -0.10 8.83
CA LYS A 124 -0.09 0.46 9.66
C LYS A 124 -0.30 1.95 9.39
N THR A 125 0.78 2.70 9.26
CA THR A 125 0.73 4.14 8.98
C THR A 125 0.18 4.40 7.59
N VAL A 126 0.64 3.68 6.56
CA VAL A 126 0.10 3.80 5.20
C VAL A 126 -1.39 3.45 5.16
N LYS A 127 -1.82 2.36 5.82
CA LYS A 127 -3.25 2.01 5.96
C LYS A 127 -4.05 3.15 6.59
N SER A 128 -3.50 3.79 7.63
CA SER A 128 -4.16 4.90 8.32
C SER A 128 -4.30 6.13 7.43
N VAL A 129 -3.22 6.50 6.70
CA VAL A 129 -3.25 7.61 5.73
C VAL A 129 -4.27 7.33 4.63
N LEU A 130 -4.26 6.14 4.04
CA LEU A 130 -5.23 5.76 3.00
C LEU A 130 -6.67 5.78 3.51
N LYS A 131 -6.92 5.37 4.75
CA LYS A 131 -8.24 5.45 5.38
C LYS A 131 -8.72 6.91 5.48
N ILE A 132 -7.87 7.80 5.99
CA ILE A 132 -8.18 9.24 6.10
C ILE A 132 -8.48 9.83 4.72
N LEU A 133 -7.70 9.48 3.70
CA LEU A 133 -7.94 9.94 2.33
C LEU A 133 -9.23 9.39 1.74
N LYS A 134 -9.59 8.14 2.06
CA LYS A 134 -10.84 7.51 1.61
C LYS A 134 -12.09 8.22 2.17
N GLU A 135 -12.01 8.73 3.39
CA GLU A 135 -13.08 9.53 4.01
C GLU A 135 -13.22 10.93 3.39
N ARG A 136 -12.27 11.33 2.53
CA ARG A 136 -12.15 12.65 1.89
C ARG A 136 -12.33 12.61 0.38
N VAL A 137 -12.95 11.54 -0.11
CA VAL A 137 -13.32 11.39 -1.51
C VAL A 137 -14.55 12.25 -1.79
N VAL A 138 -14.56 12.94 -2.93
CA VAL A 138 -15.72 13.71 -3.40
C VAL A 138 -16.92 12.76 -3.47
N ALA A 139 -18.01 13.09 -2.76
CA ALA A 139 -19.25 12.34 -2.85
C ALA A 139 -19.72 12.34 -4.31
N LYS A 140 -19.94 11.15 -4.89
CA LYS A 140 -20.53 11.00 -6.23
C LYS A 140 -21.98 11.49 -6.23
#